data_AF-A0A2H1X0D8-F1
#
_entry.id   AF-A0A2H1X0D8-F1
#
_cell.length_a   1.000
_cell.length_b   1.000
_cell.length_c   1.000
_cell.angle_alpha   90.00
_cell.angle_beta   90.00
_cell.angle_gamma   90.00
#
_symmetry.space_group_name_H-M   'P 1'
#
loop_
_entity.id
_entity.type
_entity.pdbx_description
1 polymer ?
#
loop_
_entity_poly.entity_id
_entity_poly.type
_entity_poly.pdbx_seq_one_letter_code
_entity_poly.pdbx_strand_id
1 'polypeptide(L)' 'ETGSNVPKKRTIFRPGEVNMSGGLSAQLFFVVSNAHVTLLVLLYPGEGGGLIAYHQVLDVR' A
#
# COMPACT_ATOMS: atom_id res chain seq x y z
N GLU A 1 -24.32 -17.46 -21.56
CA GLU A 1 -23.75 -16.89 -20.33
C GLU A 1 -22.33 -16.41 -20.62
N THR A 2 -22.19 -15.16 -21.03
CA THR A 2 -20.91 -14.62 -21.51
C THR A 2 -20.13 -14.11 -20.32
N GLY A 3 -19.25 -14.94 -19.77
CA GLY A 3 -18.33 -14.56 -18.69
C GLY A 3 -17.47 -13.39 -19.12
N SER A 4 -17.76 -12.22 -18.57
CA SER A 4 -17.02 -10.99 -18.79
C SER A 4 -15.57 -11.19 -18.33
N ASN A 5 -14.70 -11.48 -19.30
CA ASN A 5 -13.26 -11.67 -19.10
C ASN A 5 -12.55 -10.31 -19.03
N VAL A 6 -13.11 -9.37 -18.25
CA VAL A 6 -12.46 -8.08 -17.98
C VAL A 6 -11.24 -8.41 -17.13
N PRO A 7 -10.01 -8.14 -17.61
CA PRO A 7 -8.84 -8.25 -16.75
C PRO A 7 -9.10 -7.31 -15.58
N LYS A 8 -9.19 -7.84 -14.35
CA LYS A 8 -9.16 -7.02 -13.14
C LYS A 8 -7.80 -6.33 -13.16
N LYS A 9 -7.74 -5.15 -13.78
CA LYS A 9 -6.53 -4.37 -14.01
C LYS A 9 -6.04 -3.91 -12.65
N ARG A 10 -5.27 -4.77 -11.98
CA ARG A 10 -4.65 -4.52 -10.69
C ARG A 10 -3.48 -3.58 -10.96
N THR A 11 -3.73 -2.29 -10.85
CA THR A 11 -2.67 -1.28 -10.93
C THR A 11 -1.95 -1.26 -9.58
N ILE A 12 -0.70 -1.70 -9.58
CA ILE A 12 0.21 -1.58 -8.43
C ILE A 12 0.96 -0.26 -8.61
N PHE A 13 0.67 0.72 -7.77
CA PHE A 13 1.48 1.94 -7.71
C PHE A 13 2.74 1.63 -6.91
N ARG A 14 3.92 1.88 -7.48
CA ARG A 14 5.19 1.70 -6.75
C ARG A 14 5.23 2.73 -5.60
N PRO A 15 5.67 2.31 -4.41
CA PRO A 15 5.70 3.19 -3.25
C PRO A 15 6.65 4.37 -3.49
N GLY A 16 6.23 5.54 -3.03
CA GLY A 16 7.18 6.63 -2.74
C GLY A 16 7.86 6.34 -1.42
N GLU A 17 9.19 6.49 -1.37
CA GLU A 17 9.93 6.50 -0.11
C GLU A 17 9.91 7.92 0.47
N VAL A 18 9.54 8.05 1.75
CA VAL A 18 9.52 9.32 2.47
C VAL A 18 10.46 9.21 3.66
N ASN A 19 11.56 9.96 3.62
CA ASN A 19 12.44 10.16 4.77
C ASN A 19 11.86 11.25 5.68
N MET A 20 11.55 10.88 6.92
CA MET A 20 11.07 11.77 7.97
C MET A 20 12.23 12.16 8.91
N SER A 21 12.10 13.29 9.59
CA SER A 21 13.07 13.72 10.59
C SER A 21 13.23 12.68 11.69
N GLY A 22 14.46 12.46 12.16
CA GLY A 22 14.77 11.47 13.20
C GLY A 22 15.17 10.08 12.69
N GLY A 23 15.55 9.93 11.42
CA GLY A 23 16.04 8.66 10.86
C GLY A 23 14.93 7.65 10.55
N LEU A 24 13.68 8.11 10.49
CA LEU A 24 12.51 7.31 10.15
C LEU A 24 12.29 7.35 8.63
N SER A 25 12.28 6.19 7.97
CA SER A 25 11.86 6.06 6.56
C SER A 25 10.50 5.39 6.48
N ALA A 26 9.67 5.79 5.51
CA ALA A 26 8.36 5.22 5.26
C ALA A 26 8.21 4.77 3.80
N GLN A 27 7.63 3.59 3.57
CA GLN A 27 7.20 3.13 2.25
C GLN A 27 5.69 2.92 2.22
N LEU A 28 5.01 3.52 1.25
CA LEU A 28 3.55 3.43 1.09
C LEU A 28 3.16 2.65 -0.17
N PHE A 29 2.53 1.50 -0.02
CA PHE A 29 2.05 0.69 -1.14
C PHE A 29 0.53 0.86 -1.29
N PHE A 30 0.10 1.13 -2.52
CA PHE A 30 -1.31 1.23 -2.87
C PHE A 30 -1.69 0.18 -3.90
N VAL A 31 -2.73 -0.59 -3.60
CA VAL A 31 -3.38 -1.50 -4.54
C VAL A 31 -4.80 -1.04 -4.74
N VAL A 32 -5.12 -0.61 -5.96
CA VAL A 32 -6.47 -0.20 -6.34
C VAL A 32 -7.11 -1.33 -7.15
N SER A 33 -8.32 -1.70 -6.76
CA SER A 33 -9.18 -2.62 -7.47
C SER A 33 -10.56 -1.99 -7.66
N ASN A 34 -11.41 -2.63 -8.48
CA ASN A 34 -12.76 -2.12 -8.75
C ASN A 34 -13.67 -2.08 -7.50
N ALA A 35 -13.32 -2.78 -6.41
CA ALA A 35 -14.14 -2.86 -5.20
C ALA A 35 -13.44 -2.38 -3.93
N HIS A 36 -12.11 -2.38 -3.92
CA HIS A 36 -11.32 -2.09 -2.72
C HIS A 36 -10.09 -1.26 -3.06
N VAL A 37 -9.75 -0.34 -2.16
CA VAL A 37 -8.45 0.32 -2.08
C VAL A 37 -7.71 -0.25 -0.88
N THR A 38 -6.52 -0.79 -1.10
CA THR A 38 -5.64 -1.30 -0.03
C THR A 38 -4.43 -0.38 0.11
N LEU A 39 -4.16 0.06 1.33
CA LEU A 39 -3.00 0.83 1.73
C LEU A 39 -2.15 0.00 2.71
N LEU A 40 -0.88 -0.21 2.37
CA LEU A 40 0.12 -0.77 3.27
C LEU A 40 1.21 0.29 3.52
N VAL A 41 1.44 0.64 4.77
CA VAL A 41 2.48 1.57 5.20
C VAL A 41 3.52 0.80 6.00
N LEU A 42 4.76 0.81 5.53
CA LEU A 42 5.92 0.28 6.24
C LEU A 42 6.72 1.45 6.81
N LEU A 43 6.94 1.45 8.12
CA LEU A 43 7.79 2.43 8.81
C LEU A 43 9.05 1.73 9.30
N TYR A 44 10.19 2.29 8.89
CA TYR A 44 11.54 1.90 9.24
C TYR A 44 12.10 2.97 10.18
N PRO A 45 11.83 2.89 11.49
CA PRO A 45 12.56 3.69 12.45
C PRO A 45 14.07 3.39 12.33
N GLY A 46 14.91 4.41 12.57
CA GLY A 46 16.37 4.31 12.49
C GLY A 46 16.97 3.33 13.52
N GLU A 47 18.26 3.48 13.81
CA GLU A 47 19.04 2.49 14.58
C GLU A 47 18.29 1.95 15.82
N GLY A 48 18.05 0.62 15.80
CA GLY A 48 17.44 -0.12 16.91
C GLY A 48 15.91 -0.20 16.91
N GLY A 49 15.22 0.45 15.98
CA GLY A 49 13.76 0.38 15.88
C GLY A 49 13.27 -0.83 15.08
N GLY A 50 12.25 -1.52 15.58
CA GLY A 50 11.57 -2.60 14.84
C GLY A 50 10.73 -2.07 13.68
N LEU A 51 10.59 -2.88 12.62
CA LEU A 51 9.68 -2.58 11.50
C LEU A 51 8.24 -2.46 12.01
N ILE A 52 7.59 -1.35 11.70
CA ILE A 52 6.15 -1.16 11.98
C ILE A 52 5.40 -1.23 10.65
N ALA A 53 4.37 -2.06 10.56
CA ALA A 53 3.53 -2.20 9.38
C ALA A 53 2.07 -1.88 9.72
N TYR A 54 1.48 -0.95 8.97
CA TYR A 54 0.05 -0.64 9.03
C TYR A 54 -0.62 -1.07 7.73
N HIS A 55 -1.74 -1.78 7.84
CA HIS A 55 -2.51 -2.25 6.70
C HIS A 55 -3.96 -1.79 6.83
N GLN A 56 -4.45 -1.07 5.83
CA GLN A 56 -5.83 -0.58 5.76
C GLN A 56 -6.47 -1.02 4.44
N VAL A 57 -7.70 -1.52 4.54
CA VAL A 57 -8.54 -1.85 3.38
C VAL A 57 -9.78 -0.98 3.45
N LEU A 58 -10.02 -0.22 2.39
CA LEU A 58 -11.22 0.57 2.19
C LEU A 58 -12.11 -0.14 1.16
N ASP A 59 -13.36 -0.39 1.52
CA ASP A 59 -14.40 -0.82 0.58
C ASP A 59 -14.91 0.41 -0.19
N VAL A 60 -15.01 0.29 -1.51
CA VAL A 60 -15.43 1.36 -2.44
C VAL A 60 -16.83 1.10 -3.00
N ARG A 61 -17.57 0.13 -2.43
CA ARG A 61 -18.96 -0.16 -2.79
C ARG A 61 -19.93 0.97 -2.47
#